data_AF-A0ABD6CCX8-F1
#
_entry.id   AF-A0ABD6CCX8-F1
#
_cell.length_a   1.000
_cell.length_b   1.000
_cell.length_c   1.000
_cell.angle_alpha   90.00
_cell.angle_beta   90.00
_cell.angle_gamma   90.00
#
_symmetry.space_group_name_H-M   'P 1'
#
loop_
_entity.id
_entity.type
_entity.pdbx_description
1 polymer ?
#
loop_
_entity_poly.entity_id
_entity_poly.type
_entity_poly.pdbx_seq_one_letter_code
_entity_poly.pdbx_strand_id
1 'polypeptide(L)'
;MSRTRLAVTLVSLLLVAATMPVAWQLVDTREQQTMHAKAADLAADQVTNRQAPADYDGDGVNDTADACPTRPETVNDFQDGDGCPDVVATTGAS
;
A
#
# COMPACT_ATOMS: atom_id res chain seq x y z
N MET A 1 41.38 -45.56 -20.63
CA MET A 1 41.20 -44.62 -19.51
C MET A 1 39.94 -43.77 -19.76
N SER A 2 38.75 -44.06 -19.25
CA SER A 2 38.15 -45.27 -18.68
C SER A 2 36.66 -44.94 -18.66
N ARG A 3 35.86 -45.55 -19.55
CA ARG A 3 34.42 -45.26 -19.69
C ARG A 3 33.66 -45.31 -18.35
N THR A 4 34.18 -46.09 -17.41
CA THR A 4 33.75 -46.16 -16.00
C THR A 4 33.94 -44.86 -15.23
N ARG A 5 35.06 -44.14 -15.37
CA ARG A 5 35.27 -42.82 -14.74
C ARG A 5 34.30 -41.78 -15.30
N LEU A 6 34.04 -41.81 -16.61
CA LEU A 6 33.12 -40.89 -17.27
C LEU A 6 31.65 -41.17 -16.89
N ALA A 7 31.28 -42.45 -16.77
CA ALA A 7 29.97 -42.87 -16.27
C ALA A 7 29.77 -42.47 -14.79
N VAL A 8 30.79 -42.67 -13.94
CA VAL A 8 30.72 -42.28 -12.52
C VAL A 8 30.59 -40.77 -12.36
N THR A 9 31.32 -39.97 -13.14
CA THR A 9 31.19 -38.50 -13.11
C THR A 9 29.83 -38.03 -13.59
N LEU A 10 29.26 -38.66 -14.63
CA LEU A 10 27.94 -38.29 -15.13
C LEU A 10 26.82 -38.68 -14.15
N VAL A 11 26.90 -39.85 -13.53
CA VAL A 11 25.93 -40.29 -12.52
C VAL A 11 25.99 -39.40 -11.28
N SER A 12 27.19 -39.02 -10.82
CA SER A 12 27.33 -38.08 -9.69
C SER A 12 26.83 -36.68 -10.03
N LEU A 13 27.09 -36.16 -11.23
CA LEU A 13 26.56 -34.87 -11.68
C LEU A 13 25.02 -34.88 -11.78
N LEU A 14 24.43 -35.96 -12.30
CA LEU A 14 22.98 -36.14 -12.37
C LEU A 14 22.33 -36.25 -10.98
N LEU A 15 22.97 -36.94 -10.04
CA LEU A 15 22.50 -37.02 -8.65
C LEU A 15 22.57 -35.66 -7.95
N VAL A 16 23.62 -34.86 -8.19
CA VAL A 16 23.71 -33.49 -7.66
C VAL A 16 22.65 -32.60 -8.31
N ALA A 17 22.45 -32.67 -9.63
CA ALA A 17 21.42 -31.88 -10.32
C ALA A 17 19.99 -32.25 -9.89
N ALA A 18 19.72 -33.53 -9.59
CA ALA A 18 18.40 -34.03 -9.17
C ALA A 18 18.13 -33.85 -7.66
N THR A 19 19.16 -33.65 -6.83
CA THR A 19 19.01 -33.35 -5.39
C THR A 19 19.09 -31.85 -5.06
N MET A 20 19.61 -31.04 -5.98
CA MET A 20 19.59 -29.57 -5.94
C MET A 20 18.34 -28.86 -6.55
N PRO A 21 17.16 -29.46 -6.81
CA PRO A 21 15.98 -28.68 -7.20
C PRO A 21 15.33 -27.90 -6.05
N VAL A 22 15.65 -28.20 -4.79
CA VAL A 22 14.92 -27.63 -3.64
C VAL A 22 15.31 -26.17 -3.35
N ALA A 23 16.41 -25.68 -3.92
CA ALA A 23 16.88 -24.31 -3.68
C ALA A 23 16.28 -23.24 -4.62
N TRP A 24 15.57 -23.62 -5.69
CA TRP A 24 15.00 -22.67 -6.67
C TRP A 24 13.47 -22.56 -6.64
N GLN A 25 12.81 -23.07 -5.59
CA GLN A 25 11.37 -22.91 -5.39
C GLN A 25 10.97 -22.21 -4.07
N LEU A 26 11.93 -21.59 -3.36
CA LEU A 26 11.68 -20.91 -2.07
C LEU A 26 12.29 -19.49 -1.98
N VAL A 27 12.56 -18.87 -3.12
CA VAL A 27 12.64 -17.42 -3.27
C VAL A 27 11.54 -17.15 -4.30
N ASP A 28 10.30 -16.78 -3.96
CA ASP A 28 9.95 -15.45 -3.47
C ASP A 28 8.44 -15.39 -3.12
N THR A 29 8.00 -15.94 -1.98
CA THR A 29 6.58 -15.84 -1.57
C THR A 29 6.35 -15.13 -0.23
N ARG A 30 7.40 -14.56 0.37
CA ARG A 30 7.29 -13.77 1.60
C ARG A 30 7.28 -12.25 1.39
N GLU A 31 7.32 -11.77 0.15
CA GLU A 31 7.21 -10.33 -0.14
C GLU A 31 5.82 -9.92 -0.67
N GLN A 32 5.02 -10.84 -1.21
CA GLN A 32 3.66 -10.52 -1.69
C GLN A 32 2.61 -10.44 -0.55
N GLN A 33 2.89 -11.03 0.62
CA GLN A 33 1.92 -11.05 1.74
C GLN A 33 1.90 -9.76 2.56
N THR A 34 2.92 -8.89 2.45
CA THR A 34 2.95 -7.61 3.17
C THR A 34 2.05 -6.55 2.52
N MET A 35 1.72 -6.71 1.24
CA MET A 35 0.81 -5.79 0.54
C MET A 35 -0.66 -6.11 0.83
N HIS A 36 -1.05 -7.39 0.90
CA HIS A 36 -2.43 -7.77 1.23
C HIS A 36 -2.80 -7.55 2.70
N ALA A 37 -1.86 -7.79 3.63
CA ALA A 37 -2.10 -7.52 5.05
C ALA A 37 -2.14 -6.02 5.35
N LYS A 38 -1.26 -5.21 4.72
CA LYS A 38 -1.24 -3.75 4.92
C LYS A 38 -2.38 -3.03 4.19
N ALA A 39 -2.85 -3.55 3.05
CA ALA A 39 -4.02 -2.98 2.36
C ALA A 39 -5.32 -3.16 3.16
N ALA A 40 -5.48 -4.26 3.88
CA ALA A 40 -6.65 -4.48 4.73
C ALA A 40 -6.66 -3.55 5.96
N ASP A 41 -5.48 -3.27 6.53
CA ASP A 41 -5.31 -2.35 7.66
C ASP A 41 -5.61 -0.89 7.24
N LEU A 42 -5.09 -0.45 6.09
CA LEU A 42 -5.40 0.86 5.52
C LEU A 42 -6.88 1.01 5.13
N ALA A 43 -7.55 -0.07 4.72
CA ALA A 43 -8.98 -0.04 4.38
C ALA A 43 -9.89 -0.01 5.61
N ALA A 44 -9.47 -0.58 6.74
CA ALA A 44 -10.26 -0.60 7.96
C ALA A 44 -10.10 0.67 8.81
N ASP A 45 -8.89 1.23 8.88
CA ASP A 45 -8.57 2.40 9.71
C ASP A 45 -9.05 3.72 9.06
N GLN A 46 -9.03 3.79 7.73
CA GLN A 46 -9.39 5.03 7.02
C GLN A 46 -10.88 5.19 6.74
N VAL A 47 -11.63 4.09 6.59
CA VAL A 47 -13.06 4.17 6.23
C VAL A 47 -13.94 4.44 7.45
N THR A 48 -13.54 3.99 8.64
CA THR A 48 -14.29 4.26 9.87
C THR A 48 -14.05 5.66 10.43
N ASN A 49 -12.91 6.28 10.11
CA ASN A 49 -12.56 7.62 10.56
C ASN A 49 -12.98 8.73 9.57
N ARG A 50 -12.96 8.48 8.26
CA ARG A 50 -13.30 9.49 7.23
C ARG A 50 -14.79 9.63 6.92
N GLN A 51 -15.62 8.75 7.44
CA GLN A 51 -17.08 8.88 7.35
C GLN A 51 -17.62 9.15 8.74
N ALA A 52 -17.19 10.25 9.36
CA ALA A 52 -18.00 10.85 10.39
C ALA A 52 -19.39 11.12 9.75
N PRO A 53 -20.51 10.62 10.29
CA PRO A 53 -21.82 10.66 9.63
C PRO A 53 -22.37 12.07 9.30
N ALA A 54 -21.62 13.12 9.62
CA ALA A 54 -21.99 14.53 9.51
C ALA A 54 -20.74 15.42 9.34
N ASP A 55 -19.72 14.95 8.64
CA ASP A 55 -18.55 15.72 8.18
C ASP A 55 -18.23 15.19 6.78
N TYR A 56 -18.78 15.86 5.77
CA TYR A 56 -18.87 15.36 4.41
C TYR A 56 -17.53 15.44 3.66
N ASP A 57 -16.69 16.44 3.94
CA ASP A 57 -15.38 16.60 3.32
C ASP A 57 -14.20 16.17 4.20
N GLY A 58 -14.47 15.83 5.46
CA GLY A 58 -13.55 15.12 6.35
C GLY A 58 -12.47 16.02 6.94
N ASP A 59 -12.75 17.32 7.09
CA ASP A 59 -11.81 18.29 7.65
C ASP A 59 -11.86 18.40 9.19
N GLY A 60 -12.81 17.70 9.82
CA GLY A 60 -13.00 17.66 11.26
C GLY A 60 -14.03 18.66 11.79
N VAL A 61 -14.68 19.43 10.93
CA VAL A 61 -15.83 20.29 11.24
C VAL A 61 -17.12 19.54 10.93
N ASN A 62 -18.14 19.68 11.78
CA ASN A 62 -19.43 19.05 11.51
C ASN A 62 -20.17 19.83 10.42
N ASP A 63 -20.82 19.16 9.46
CA ASP A 63 -21.63 19.74 8.39
C ASP A 63 -22.66 20.79 8.87
N THR A 64 -23.13 20.68 10.13
CA THR A 64 -24.08 21.64 10.72
C THR A 64 -23.45 22.94 11.22
N ALA A 65 -22.13 22.92 11.46
CA ALA A 65 -21.31 24.05 11.91
C ALA A 65 -20.32 24.52 10.84
N ASP A 66 -20.15 23.75 9.77
CA ASP A 66 -19.29 24.02 8.62
C ASP A 66 -19.98 24.97 7.63
N ALA A 67 -19.30 26.06 7.27
CA ALA A 67 -19.76 27.00 6.26
C ALA A 67 -19.55 26.50 4.81
N CYS A 68 -18.65 25.54 4.60
CA CYS A 68 -18.33 24.92 3.32
C CYS A 68 -18.34 23.37 3.37
N PRO A 69 -19.49 22.69 3.53
CA PRO A 69 -19.61 21.22 3.70
C PRO A 69 -19.16 20.33 2.54
N THR A 70 -18.44 20.85 1.56
CA THR A 70 -17.96 20.13 0.37
C THR A 70 -16.53 20.51 0.00
N ARG A 71 -15.92 21.41 0.77
CA ARG A 71 -14.59 21.97 0.50
C ARG A 71 -13.82 21.97 1.83
N PRO A 72 -12.88 21.04 2.00
CA PRO A 72 -12.21 20.90 3.28
C PRO A 72 -11.42 22.17 3.62
N GLU A 73 -11.43 22.53 4.91
CA GLU A 73 -10.63 23.58 5.50
C GLU A 73 -9.12 23.42 5.18
N THR A 74 -8.43 24.55 5.04
CA THR A 74 -6.98 24.58 4.87
C THR A 74 -6.36 25.31 6.06
N VAL A 75 -5.75 24.57 6.98
CA VAL A 75 -5.08 25.16 8.16
C VAL A 75 -3.93 26.08 7.71
N ASN A 76 -4.17 27.38 7.74
CA ASN A 76 -3.27 28.42 7.26
C ASN A 76 -3.11 29.60 8.24
N ASP A 77 -3.52 29.41 9.50
CA ASP A 77 -3.48 30.40 10.60
C ASP A 77 -4.41 31.61 10.37
N PHE A 78 -5.40 31.45 9.48
CA PHE A 78 -6.45 32.40 9.22
C PHE A 78 -7.75 31.60 9.22
N GLN A 79 -8.77 32.08 9.94
CA GLN A 79 -10.12 31.52 10.03
C GLN A 79 -10.30 29.99 10.09
N ASP A 80 -9.32 29.22 10.58
CA ASP A 80 -9.29 27.73 10.56
C ASP A 80 -10.42 26.99 11.32
N GLY A 81 -11.46 27.68 11.79
CA GLY A 81 -12.60 27.12 12.51
C GLY A 81 -13.96 27.41 11.86
N ASP A 82 -14.00 28.03 10.68
CA ASP A 82 -15.25 28.24 9.93
C ASP A 82 -15.58 27.10 8.94
N GLY A 83 -14.62 26.21 8.69
CA GLY A 83 -14.75 25.07 7.76
C GLY A 83 -14.61 25.46 6.29
N CYS A 84 -14.26 26.71 5.99
CA CYS A 84 -14.09 27.21 4.65
C CYS A 84 -12.64 27.55 4.31
N PRO A 85 -12.04 26.94 3.27
CA PRO A 85 -10.69 27.28 2.85
C PRO A 85 -10.56 28.75 2.43
N ASP A 86 -9.75 29.49 3.17
CA ASP A 86 -9.55 30.94 3.01
C ASP A 86 -8.79 31.35 1.76
N VAL A 87 -7.93 30.47 1.27
CA VAL A 87 -7.24 30.66 0.02
C VAL A 87 -8.11 30.11 -1.10
N VAL A 88 -8.77 31.02 -1.83
CA VAL A 88 -9.32 30.68 -3.15
C VAL A 88 -8.22 29.99 -3.93
N ALA A 89 -8.45 28.73 -4.29
CA ALA A 89 -7.53 27.91 -5.07
C ALA A 89 -7.03 28.74 -6.26
N THR A 90 -5.84 29.31 -6.12
CA THR A 90 -5.10 29.89 -7.24
C THR A 90 -4.79 28.68 -8.10
N THR A 91 -5.61 28.48 -9.14
CA THR A 91 -5.48 27.60 -10.31
C THR A 91 -6.78 26.83 -10.54
N GLY A 92 -7.82 27.57 -10.94
CA GLY A 92 -8.68 27.07 -12.00
C GLY A 92 -7.87 27.14 -13.29
N ALA A 93 -7.61 25.98 -13.89
CA ALA A 93 -7.12 25.87 -15.25
C ALA A 93 -7.90 26.81 -16.18
N SER A 94 -7.19 27.74 -16.83
CA SER A 94 -7.61 28.26 -18.13
C SER A 94 -7.35 27.21 -19.21
#